data_AF-A0A3N6NQX6-F1
#
_entry.id   AF-A0A3N6NQX6-F1
#
_cell.length_a   1.000
_cell.length_b   1.000
_cell.length_c   1.000
_cell.angle_alpha   90.00
_cell.angle_beta   90.00
_cell.angle_gamma   90.00
#
_symmetry.space_group_name_H-M   'P 1'
#
loop_
_entity.id
_entity.type
_entity.pdbx_description
1 polymer ?
#
loop_
_entity_poly.entity_id
_entity_poly.type
_entity_poly.pdbx_seq_one_letter_code
_entity_poly.pdbx_strand_id
1 'polypeptide(L)' 'MALYLRPDLWITDGTVEGTQLLDDTQTYFFNELIHIGDMIYFIHSTEENGRELWITDGTSEGTRDGKGH' A
#
# COMPACT_ATOMS: atom_id res chain seq x y z
N MET A 1 20.91 16.00 -10.73
CA MET A 1 20.62 14.97 -9.71
C MET A 1 19.19 15.18 -9.27
N ALA A 2 18.24 14.43 -9.81
CA ALA A 2 16.85 14.50 -9.39
C ALA A 2 16.65 13.47 -8.27
N LEU A 3 16.30 13.94 -7.07
CA LEU A 3 15.82 13.07 -6.01
C LEU A 3 14.40 12.68 -6.41
N TYR A 4 14.22 11.45 -6.89
CA TYR A 4 12.89 10.85 -7.00
C TYR A 4 12.43 10.56 -5.58
N LEU A 5 11.50 11.36 -5.04
CA LEU A 5 10.78 10.98 -3.83
C LEU A 5 9.98 9.73 -4.21
N ARG A 6 10.35 8.58 -3.64
CA ARG A 6 9.57 7.36 -3.75
C ARG A 6 8.45 7.46 -2.72
N PRO A 7 7.18 7.46 -3.14
CA PRO A 7 6.09 7.49 -2.18
C PRO A 7 5.98 6.12 -1.51
N ASP A 8 6.25 6.08 -0.21
CA ASP A 8 6.00 4.94 0.66
C ASP A 8 4.51 4.90 1.03
N LEU A 9 3.97 3.70 1.31
CA LEU A 9 2.62 3.52 1.82
C LEU A 9 2.64 3.56 3.35
N TRP A 10 1.93 4.54 3.91
CA TRP A 10 1.77 4.71 5.36
C TRP A 10 0.30 4.59 5.75
N ILE A 11 0.05 4.06 6.94
CA ILE A 11 -1.26 4.09 7.57
C ILE A 11 -1.19 4.80 8.91
N THR A 12 -2.27 5.51 9.26
CA THR A 12 -2.40 6.26 10.51
C THR A 12 -3.84 6.22 11.02
N ASP A 13 -4.00 6.17 12.34
CA ASP A 13 -5.26 6.41 13.04
C ASP A 13 -5.47 7.90 13.41
N GLY A 14 -4.58 8.78 12.96
CA GLY A 14 -4.55 10.20 13.31
C GLY A 14 -3.65 10.55 14.49
N THR A 15 -3.01 9.56 15.11
CA THR A 15 -2.01 9.76 16.17
C THR A 15 -0.59 9.46 15.67
N VAL A 16 0.41 10.03 16.35
CA VAL A 16 1.81 9.73 16.05
C VAL A 16 2.14 8.26 16.34
N GLU A 17 1.60 7.72 17.44
CA GLU A 17 1.84 6.34 17.87
C GLU A 17 1.19 5.31 16.95
N GLY A 18 0.03 5.63 16.37
CA GLY A 18 -0.68 4.79 15.40
C GLY A 18 -0.27 5.01 13.94
N THR A 19 0.79 5.80 13.68
CA THR A 19 1.33 5.99 12.33
C THR A 19 2.44 4.99 12.05
N GLN A 20 2.29 4.16 11.03
CA GLN A 20 3.26 3.13 10.67
C GLN A 20 3.43 2.98 9.16
N LEU A 21 4.64 2.57 8.77
CA LEU A 21 4.99 2.22 7.40
C LEU A 21 4.32 0.87 7.09
N LEU A 22 3.51 0.84 6.04
CA LEU A 22 2.84 -0.36 5.58
C LEU A 22 3.65 -1.03 4.47
N ASP A 23 4.21 -0.26 3.56
CA ASP A 23 5.03 -0.73 2.43
C ASP A 23 6.01 0.36 1.97
N ASP A 24 7.29 0.02 1.81
CA ASP A 24 8.34 0.89 1.23
C ASP A 24 8.80 0.43 -0.16
N THR A 25 8.20 -0.63 -0.68
CA THR A 25 8.46 -1.10 -2.03
C THR A 25 7.74 -0.20 -3.02
N GLN A 26 8.30 -0.08 -4.22
CA GLN A 26 7.96 0.94 -5.22
C GLN A 26 6.47 0.91 -5.62
N THR A 27 5.57 1.47 -4.82
CA THR A 27 4.17 1.57 -5.15
C THR A 27 3.99 2.73 -6.11
N TYR A 28 3.92 2.41 -7.39
CA TYR A 28 3.95 3.43 -8.43
C TYR A 28 2.64 4.24 -8.57
N PHE A 29 1.51 3.80 -7.97
CA PHE A 29 0.20 4.41 -8.22
C PHE A 29 -0.77 4.31 -7.03
N PHE A 30 -0.78 5.34 -6.17
CA PHE A 30 -1.75 5.47 -5.07
C PHE A 30 -3.12 6.03 -5.48
N ASN A 31 -3.31 6.28 -6.78
CA ASN A 31 -4.46 7.04 -7.30
C ASN A 31 -5.77 6.24 -7.26
N GLU A 32 -5.71 4.95 -6.92
CA GLU A 32 -6.82 3.98 -7.04
C GLU A 32 -7.04 3.21 -5.73
N LEU A 33 -7.21 3.95 -4.63
CA LEU A 33 -7.63 3.40 -3.33
C LEU A 33 -9.16 3.31 -3.28
N ILE A 34 -9.68 2.12 -3.00
CA ILE A 34 -11.12 1.88 -2.79
C ILE A 34 -11.32 1.26 -1.41
N HIS A 35 -12.13 1.91 -0.60
CA HIS A 35 -12.50 1.42 0.74
C HIS A 35 -13.81 0.61 0.66
N ILE A 36 -13.80 -0.63 1.16
CA ILE A 36 -14.97 -1.51 1.21
C ILE A 36 -15.02 -2.19 2.59
N GLY A 37 -15.96 -1.80 3.44
CA GLY A 37 -16.01 -2.29 4.83
C GLY A 37 -14.76 -1.84 5.58
N ASP A 38 -14.05 -2.77 6.22
CA ASP A 38 -12.78 -2.51 6.92
C ASP A 38 -11.54 -2.78 6.05
N MET A 39 -11.74 -3.00 4.74
CA MET A 39 -10.68 -3.36 3.80
C MET A 39 -10.42 -2.23 2.81
N ILE A 40 -9.14 -2.02 2.49
CA ILE A 40 -8.68 -1.11 1.45
C ILE A 40 -8.16 -1.94 0.30
N TYR A 41 -8.64 -1.64 -0.90
CA TYR A 41 -8.17 -2.19 -2.16
C TYR A 41 -7.36 -1.15 -2.89
N PHE A 42 -6.21 -1.52 -3.42
CA PHE A 42 -5.35 -0.62 -4.16
C PHE A 42 -4.57 -1.35 -5.24
N ILE A 43 -3.98 -0.59 -6.14
CA ILE A 43 -3.12 -1.14 -7.17
C ILE A 43 -1.67 -0.98 -6.76
N HIS A 44 -0.99 -2.11 -6.58
CA HIS A 44 0.46 -2.13 -6.43
C HIS A 44 1.09 -2.51 -7.76
N SER A 45 2.24 -1.92 -8.09
CA SER A 45 3.06 -2.39 -9.20
C SER A 45 4.47 -2.69 -8.74
N THR A 46 5.00 -3.88 -9.01
CA THR A 46 6.41 -4.21 -8.75
C THR A 46 7.15 -4.45 -10.07
N GLU A 47 8.49 -4.44 -10.05
CA GLU A 47 9.29 -4.80 -11.24
C GLU A 47 9.07 -6.26 -11.66
N GLU A 48 8.77 -7.16 -10.71
CA GLU A 48 8.59 -8.59 -10.95
C GLU A 48 7.22 -8.94 -11.51
N ASN A 49 6.14 -8.43 -10.90
CA ASN A 49 4.78 -8.84 -11.21
C ASN A 49 3.99 -7.82 -12.02
N GLY A 50 4.54 -6.62 -12.24
CA GLY A 50 3.80 -5.52 -12.84
C GLY A 50 2.61 -5.12 -11.96
N ARG A 51 1.54 -4.63 -12.59
CA ARG A 51 0.38 -4.02 -11.93
C ARG A 51 -0.61 -5.07 -11.44
N GLU A 52 -0.88 -5.11 -10.14
CA GLU A 52 -1.77 -6.07 -9.49
C GLU A 52 -2.73 -5.41 -8.50
N LEU A 53 -3.88 -6.05 -8.27
CA LEU A 53 -4.81 -5.66 -7.21
C LEU A 53 -4.32 -6.21 -5.88
N TRP A 54 -4.28 -5.35 -4.86
CA TRP A 54 -3.87 -5.66 -3.50
C TRP A 54 -4.97 -5.30 -2.52
N ILE A 55 -4.96 -5.97 -1.37
CA ILE A 55 -5.89 -5.75 -0.26
C ILE A 55 -5.09 -5.53 1.03
N THR A 56 -5.57 -4.63 1.89
CA THR A 56 -5.05 -4.44 3.24
C THR A 56 -6.18 -4.14 4.21
N ASP A 57 -6.05 -4.65 5.43
CA ASP A 57 -6.87 -4.25 6.59
C ASP A 57 -6.22 -3.08 7.37
N GLY A 58 -5.12 -2.54 6.85
CA GLY A 58 -4.33 -1.51 7.49
C GLY A 58 -3.20 -2.02 8.37
N THR A 59 -2.91 -3.32 8.35
CA THR A 59 -1.75 -3.91 9.00
C THR A 59 -0.79 -4.51 7.98
N SER A 60 0.50 -4.53 8.27
CA SER A 60 1.47 -5.18 7.39
C SER A 60 1.18 -6.68 7.22
N GLU A 61 0.64 -7.34 8.26
CA GLU A 61 0.27 -8.76 8.21
C GLU A 61 -0.97 -9.01 7.34
N GLY A 62 -1.94 -8.09 7.33
CA GLY A 62 -3.13 -8.15 6.48
C GLY A 62 -2.94 -7.60 5.07
N THR A 63 -1.74 -7.12 4.71
CA THR A 63 -1.43 -6.57 3.40
C THR A 63 -0.89 -7.65 2.46
N ARG A 64 -1.59 -7.88 1.35
CA ARG A 64 -1.23 -8.92 0.38
C ARG A 64 -1.83 -8.65 -1.00
N ASP A 65 -1.31 -9.36 -1.99
CA ASP A 65 -1.87 -9.37 -3.33
C ASP A 65 -3.24 -10.07 -3.34
N GLY A 66 -4.09 -9.71 -4.31
CA GLY A 66 -5.45 -10.25 -4.45
C GLY A 66 -5.50 -11.75 -4.77
N LYS A 67 -4.36 -12.41 -4.95
CA LYS A 67 -4.25 -13.86 -5.13
C LYS A 67 -4.07 -14.59 -3.80
N GLY A 68 -3.79 -13.88 -2.70
CA GLY A 68 -3.73 -14.44 -1.35
C GLY A 68 -2.49 -15.26 -1.05
N HIS A 69 -1.35 -14.93 -1.66
CA HIS A 69 -0.06 -15.54 -1.34
C HIS A 69 0.49 -15.04 0.00
#